data_AF-A0A7D8UJ21-F1
#
_entry.id   AF-A0A7D8UJ21-F1
#
_cell.length_a   1.000
_cell.length_b   1.000
_cell.length_c   1.000
_cell.angle_alpha   90.00
_cell.angle_beta   90.00
_cell.angle_gamma   90.00
#
_symmetry.space_group_name_H-M   'P 1'
#
loop_
_entity.id
_entity.type
_entity.pdbx_description
1 polymer ?
#
loop_
_entity_poly.entity_id
_entity_poly.type
_entity_poly.pdbx_seq_one_letter_code
_entity_poly.pdbx_strand_id
1 'polypeptide(L)'
;MALVAYRHLLRSTRIAFQGDLPLLRAARQEARNGFLAQASLGPEDPALGLAIAHAEQVSKILVENIVQGKHEGGDKYKLRIHEQTERGDNDTIKMPNGQKVVLDGKTCADR
;
A
#
# COMPACT_ATOMS: atom_id res chain seq x y z
N MET A 1 9.00 13.63 14.48
CA MET A 1 8.33 12.38 14.04
C MET A 1 7.29 12.63 12.95
N ALA A 2 6.35 13.59 13.11
CA ALA A 2 5.32 13.89 12.11
C ALA A 2 5.84 14.20 10.68
N LEU A 3 6.91 15.00 10.53
CA LEU A 3 7.50 15.28 9.21
C LEU A 3 8.04 14.04 8.49
N VAL A 4 8.55 13.06 9.26
CA VAL A 4 9.07 11.81 8.71
C VAL A 4 7.92 10.97 8.17
N ALA A 5 6.84 10.82 8.95
CA ALA A 5 5.62 10.14 8.53
C ALA A 5 4.98 10.80 7.29
N TYR A 6 4.91 12.14 7.25
CA TYR A 6 4.41 12.85 6.07
C TYR A 6 5.26 12.58 4.81
N ARG A 7 6.59 12.65 4.93
CA ARG A 7 7.51 12.31 3.82
C ARG A 7 7.43 10.85 3.41
N HIS A 8 7.12 9.96 4.34
CA HIS A 8 6.91 8.54 4.06
C HIS A 8 5.62 8.35 3.25
N LEU A 9 4.50 8.93 3.69
CA LEU A 9 3.22 8.90 2.99
C LEU A 9 3.31 9.45 1.55
N LEU A 10 4.00 10.59 1.36
CA LEU A 10 4.22 11.15 0.03
C LEU A 10 5.09 10.27 -0.88
N ARG A 11 5.96 9.42 -0.31
CA ARG A 11 6.71 8.41 -1.08
C ARG A 11 5.82 7.23 -1.42
N SER A 12 5.05 6.72 -0.46
CA SER A 12 4.08 5.63 -0.68
C SER A 12 3.07 5.95 -1.78
N THR A 13 2.48 7.16 -1.77
CA THR A 13 1.57 7.60 -2.85
C THR A 13 2.24 7.62 -4.22
N ARG A 14 3.53 8.00 -4.30
CA ARG A 14 4.30 7.98 -5.55
C ARG A 14 4.53 6.57 -6.07
N ILE A 15 4.77 5.61 -5.18
CA ILE A 15 4.97 4.20 -5.54
C ILE A 15 3.65 3.60 -6.04
N ALA A 16 2.57 3.76 -5.27
CA ALA A 16 1.26 3.21 -5.56
C ALA A 16 0.65 3.74 -6.88
N PHE A 17 0.76 5.05 -7.11
CA PHE A 17 0.09 5.74 -8.23
C PHE A 17 1.08 6.25 -9.29
N GLN A 18 2.24 5.61 -9.40
CA GLN A 18 3.25 6.00 -10.39
C GLN A 18 2.62 6.03 -11.79
N GLY A 19 2.80 7.10 -12.57
CA GLY A 19 2.28 7.17 -13.94
C GLY A 19 0.78 7.50 -14.07
N ASP A 20 0.04 7.62 -12.97
CA ASP A 20 -1.28 8.23 -12.92
C ASP A 20 -1.18 9.59 -12.20
N LEU A 21 -0.87 10.62 -12.99
CA LEU A 21 -0.66 11.97 -12.46
C LEU A 21 -1.90 12.58 -11.80
N PRO A 22 -3.13 12.44 -12.36
CA PRO A 22 -4.34 12.90 -11.69
C PRO A 22 -4.51 12.27 -10.30
N LEU A 23 -4.46 10.94 -10.19
CA LEU A 23 -4.65 10.25 -8.92
C LEU A 23 -3.53 10.56 -7.93
N LEU A 24 -2.27 10.60 -8.40
CA LEU A 24 -1.13 10.99 -7.58
C LEU A 24 -1.28 12.40 -7.01
N ARG A 25 -1.77 13.37 -7.80
CA ARG A 25 -2.02 14.74 -7.32
C ARG A 25 -3.12 14.77 -6.26
N ALA A 26 -4.23 14.09 -6.51
CA ALA A 26 -5.33 14.00 -5.56
C ALA A 26 -4.88 13.37 -4.23
N ALA A 27 -4.17 12.24 -4.28
CA ALA A 27 -3.65 11.56 -3.09
C ALA A 27 -2.68 12.43 -2.27
N ARG A 28 -1.81 13.21 -2.94
CA ARG A 28 -0.92 14.15 -2.25
C ARG A 28 -1.67 15.31 -1.61
N GLN A 29 -2.71 15.82 -2.28
CA GLN A 29 -3.55 16.87 -1.71
C GLN A 29 -4.30 16.36 -0.47
N GLU A 30 -4.83 15.14 -0.52
CA GLU A 30 -5.51 14.52 0.61
C GLU A 30 -4.56 14.29 1.79
N ALA A 31 -3.35 13.76 1.53
CA ALA A 31 -2.32 13.64 2.54
C ALA A 31 -2.01 15.00 3.20
N ARG A 32 -1.90 16.07 2.39
CA ARG A 32 -1.68 17.43 2.92
C ARG A 32 -2.85 17.90 3.78
N ASN A 33 -4.09 17.71 3.31
CA ASN A 33 -5.30 18.12 4.02
C ASN A 33 -5.41 17.43 5.39
N GLY A 34 -5.16 16.11 5.44
CA GLY A 34 -5.18 15.35 6.70
C GLY A 34 -4.17 15.86 7.73
N PHE A 35 -2.94 16.17 7.30
CA PHE A 35 -1.93 16.74 8.19
C PHE A 35 -2.26 18.18 8.61
N LEU A 36 -2.85 18.99 7.73
CA LEU A 36 -3.28 20.34 8.07
C LEU A 36 -4.44 20.35 9.08
N ALA A 37 -5.40 19.43 8.94
CA ALA A 37 -6.52 19.28 9.88
C ALA A 37 -6.05 18.94 11.31
N GLN A 38 -4.87 18.34 11.44
CA GLN A 38 -4.27 17.94 12.72
C GLN A 38 -3.09 18.84 13.12
N ALA A 39 -2.86 19.94 12.41
CA ALA A 39 -1.70 20.81 12.63
C ALA A 39 -1.74 21.56 13.97
N SER A 40 -2.91 21.65 14.61
CA SER A 40 -3.08 22.26 15.94
C SER A 40 -2.68 21.34 17.09
N LEU A 41 -2.42 20.05 16.84
CA LEU A 41 -2.04 19.11 17.90
C LEU A 41 -0.65 19.46 18.45
N GLY A 42 -0.58 19.60 19.77
CA GLY A 42 0.67 19.84 20.49
C GLY A 42 1.51 18.57 20.65
N PRO A 43 2.81 18.70 20.99
CA PRO A 43 3.70 17.56 21.18
C PRO A 43 3.31 16.66 22.37
N GLU A 44 2.66 17.21 23.38
CA GLU A 44 2.19 16.49 24.58
C GLU A 44 0.81 15.82 24.38
N ASP A 45 0.15 16.08 23.25
CA ASP A 45 -1.17 15.53 22.98
C ASP A 45 -1.05 14.05 22.56
N PRO A 46 -1.67 13.10 23.29
CA PRO A 46 -1.66 11.69 22.90
C PRO A 46 -2.28 11.44 21.52
N ALA A 47 -3.17 12.32 21.04
CA ALA A 47 -3.76 12.23 19.71
C ALA A 47 -2.71 12.42 18.60
N LEU A 48 -1.61 13.14 18.86
CA LEU A 48 -0.53 13.30 17.89
C LEU A 48 0.14 11.96 17.57
N GLY A 49 0.38 11.13 18.58
CA GLY A 49 0.94 9.79 18.39
C GLY A 49 0.05 8.91 17.51
N LEU A 50 -1.26 8.95 17.76
CA LEU A 50 -2.27 8.21 16.98
C LEU A 50 -2.36 8.72 15.54
N ALA A 51 -2.31 10.05 15.33
CA ALA A 51 -2.30 10.66 14.02
C ALA A 51 -1.09 10.23 13.17
N ILE A 52 0.10 10.21 13.79
CA ILE A 52 1.33 9.75 13.14
C ILE A 52 1.23 8.26 12.80
N ALA A 53 0.79 7.42 13.74
CA ALA A 53 0.61 5.99 13.51
C ALA A 53 -0.39 5.71 12.39
N HIS A 54 -1.49 6.44 12.34
CA HIS A 54 -2.48 6.37 11.27
C HIS A 54 -1.85 6.70 9.91
N ALA A 55 -1.06 7.78 9.80
CA ALA A 55 -0.37 8.12 8.55
C ALA A 55 0.61 7.03 8.10
N GLU A 56 1.31 6.37 9.04
CA GLU A 56 2.19 5.24 8.73
C GLU A 56 1.42 4.00 8.27
N GLN A 57 0.27 3.70 8.89
CA GLN A 57 -0.61 2.61 8.47
C GLN A 57 -1.15 2.85 7.06
N VAL A 58 -1.61 4.06 6.76
CA VAL A 58 -2.03 4.42 5.39
C VAL A 58 -0.87 4.23 4.41
N SER A 59 0.35 4.64 4.79
CA SER A 59 1.54 4.48 3.96
C SER A 59 1.84 3.00 3.63
N LYS A 60 1.61 2.09 4.59
CA LYS A 60 1.73 0.64 4.38
C LYS A 60 0.65 0.12 3.44
N ILE A 61 -0.62 0.45 3.70
CA ILE A 61 -1.75 0.01 2.88
C ILE A 61 -1.55 0.43 1.41
N LEU A 62 -1.14 1.67 1.16
CA LEU A 62 -0.89 2.18 -0.20
C LEU A 62 0.12 1.34 -0.98
N VAL A 63 1.12 0.79 -0.31
CA VAL A 63 2.25 0.09 -0.95
C VAL A 63 2.00 -1.41 -0.98
N GLU A 64 1.55 -1.98 0.14
CA GLU A 64 1.38 -3.43 0.30
C GLU A 64 0.07 -3.92 -0.34
N ASN A 65 -1.01 -3.17 -0.22
CA ASN A 65 -2.36 -3.67 -0.49
C ASN A 65 -3.01 -3.08 -1.75
N ILE A 66 -2.55 -1.93 -2.22
CA ILE A 66 -3.12 -1.26 -3.39
C ILE A 66 -2.27 -1.53 -4.63
N VAL A 67 -2.90 -2.05 -5.67
CA VAL A 67 -2.27 -2.28 -6.98
C VAL A 67 -3.03 -1.52 -8.05
N GLN A 68 -2.32 -0.69 -8.80
CA GLN A 68 -2.91 0.06 -9.91
C GLN A 68 -2.88 -0.76 -11.21
N GLY A 69 -4.05 -0.95 -11.82
CA GLY A 69 -4.16 -1.48 -13.18
C GLY A 69 -3.90 -0.39 -14.23
N LYS A 70 -3.03 -0.68 -15.19
CA LYS A 70 -2.83 0.15 -16.38
C LYS A 70 -3.51 -0.53 -17.58
N HIS A 71 -4.40 0.18 -18.25
CA HIS A 71 -5.01 -0.29 -19.50
C HIS A 71 -3.94 -0.38 -20.60
N GLU A 72 -3.85 -1.54 -21.27
CA GLU A 72 -2.93 -1.79 -22.39
C GLU A 72 -3.63 -1.77 -23.76
N GLY A 73 -4.92 -1.40 -23.81
CA GLY A 73 -5.76 -1.49 -25.01
C GLY A 73 -6.74 -2.66 -24.98
N GLY A 74 -7.84 -2.54 -25.73
CA GLY A 74 -8.92 -3.53 -25.74
C GLY A 74 -9.50 -3.75 -24.35
N ASP A 75 -9.62 -5.00 -23.93
CA ASP A 75 -10.11 -5.40 -22.59
C ASP A 75 -8.98 -5.80 -21.62
N LYS A 76 -7.72 -5.43 -21.92
CA LYS A 76 -6.55 -5.87 -21.16
C LYS A 76 -6.05 -4.80 -20.19
N TYR A 77 -5.89 -5.21 -18.92
CA TYR A 77 -5.25 -4.41 -17.89
C TYR A 77 -4.00 -5.12 -17.37
N LYS A 78 -2.90 -4.37 -17.25
CA LYS A 78 -1.68 -4.82 -16.59
C LYS A 78 -1.62 -4.27 -15.18
N LEU A 79 -1.62 -5.17 -14.20
CA LEU A 79 -1.45 -4.81 -12.80
C LEU A 79 0.01 -4.44 -12.50
N ARG A 80 0.21 -3.35 -11.77
CA ARG A 80 1.52 -2.84 -11.39
C ARG A 80 1.92 -3.33 -10.01
N ILE A 81 2.23 -4.62 -9.93
CA ILE A 81 2.77 -5.24 -8.72
C ILE A 81 4.26 -4.87 -8.62
N HIS A 82 4.69 -4.42 -7.45
CA HIS A 82 6.09 -4.08 -7.17
C HIS A 82 6.61 -4.88 -5.97
N GLU A 83 7.91 -4.79 -5.67
CA GLU A 83 8.56 -5.59 -4.62
C GLU A 83 7.89 -5.47 -3.24
N GLN A 84 7.44 -4.27 -2.89
CA GLN A 84 6.79 -4.00 -1.61
C GLN A 84 5.30 -4.35 -1.58
N THR A 85 4.70 -4.80 -2.69
CA THR A 85 3.32 -5.25 -2.70
C THR A 85 3.28 -6.58 -1.95
N GLU A 86 2.41 -6.69 -0.96
CA GLU A 86 2.26 -7.93 -0.23
C GLU A 86 1.71 -8.99 -1.17
N ARG A 87 2.52 -10.01 -1.43
CA ARG A 87 2.10 -11.20 -2.16
C ARG A 87 1.68 -12.19 -1.09
N GLY A 88 0.37 -12.39 -0.94
CA GLY A 88 -0.12 -13.41 -0.04
C GLY A 88 0.41 -14.77 -0.47
N ASP A 89 1.32 -15.35 0.33
CA ASP A 89 1.67 -16.76 0.22
C ASP A 89 0.47 -17.57 0.68
N ASN A 90 -0.32 -18.03 -0.29
CA ASN A 90 -1.50 -18.86 -0.07
C ASN A 90 -1.16 -20.25 0.53
N ASP A 91 0.12 -20.54 0.76
CA ASP A 91 0.63 -21.79 1.34
C ASP A 91 0.11 -22.07 2.76
N THR A 92 -0.40 -21.05 3.45
CA THR A 92 -1.02 -21.19 4.78
C THR A 92 -2.54 -21.07 4.77
N ILE A 93 -3.21 -21.14 3.61
CA ILE A 93 -4.66 -21.37 3.58
C ILE A 93 -4.90 -22.76 4.17
N LYS A 94 -5.33 -22.79 5.42
CA LYS A 94 -5.77 -24.00 6.10
C LYS A 94 -6.91 -24.60 5.26
N MET A 95 -6.65 -25.72 4.61
CA MET A 95 -7.75 -26.51 4.05
C MET A 95 -8.67 -26.93 5.20
N PRO A 96 -9.99 -27.08 4.97
CA PRO A 96 -10.97 -27.41 6.02
C PRO A 96 -10.63 -28.67 6.83
N ASN A 97 -9.71 -29.53 6.35
CA ASN A 97 -9.31 -30.77 7.00
C ASN A 97 -7.91 -30.73 7.64
N GLY A 98 -7.28 -29.56 7.78
CA GLY A 98 -5.97 -29.42 8.45
C GLY A 98 -4.76 -29.95 7.66
N GLN A 99 -4.94 -30.34 6.40
CA GLN A 99 -3.82 -30.66 5.51
C GLN A 99 -3.09 -29.39 5.09
N LYS A 100 -1.78 -29.35 5.35
CA LYS A 100 -0.86 -28.38 4.76
C LYS A 100 -0.45 -28.90 3.39
N VAL A 101 -0.71 -28.15 2.32
CA VAL A 101 -0.16 -28.45 1.01
C VAL A 101 1.23 -27.83 0.95
N VAL A 102 2.26 -28.66 0.76
CA VAL A 102 3.60 -28.19 0.39
C VAL A 102 3.60 -28.08 -1.13
N LEU A 103 3.71 -26.86 -1.66
CA LEU A 103 3.93 -26.66 -3.08
C LEU A 103 5.39 -27.01 -3.38
N ASP A 104 5.61 -28.11 -4.10
CA ASP A 104 6.94 -28.67 -4.46
C ASP A 104 7.78 -27.78 -5.41
N GLY A 105 7.44 -26.50 -5.55
CA GLY A 105 8.18 -25.54 -6.38
C GLY A 105 8.19 -25.83 -7.89
N LYS A 106 7.49 -26.87 -8.37
CA LYS A 106 7.39 -27.21 -9.79
C LYS A 106 6.53 -26.19 -10.50
N THR A 107 7.04 -25.63 -11.59
CA THR A 107 6.36 -24.65 -12.42
C THR A 107 5.71 -25.32 -13.62
N CYS A 108 4.74 -24.64 -14.24
CA CYS A 108 4.05 -25.13 -15.43
C CYS A 108 4.98 -25.37 -16.65
N ALA A 109 6.24 -24.95 -16.57
CA ALA A 109 7.27 -25.15 -17.58
C ALA A 109 8.02 -26.48 -17.44
N ASP A 110 7.89 -27.18 -16.31
CA ASP A 110 8.59 -28.44 -16.02
C ASP A 110 7.83 -29.68 -16.54
N ARG A 111 7.10 -29.52 -17.65
CA ARG A 111 6.20 -30.54 -18.21
C ARG A 111 6.79 -31.29 -19.40
#